data_AF-A0A2E6RBH8-F1
#
_entry.id   AF-A0A2E6RBH8-F1
#
_cell.length_a   1.000
_cell.length_b   1.000
_cell.length_c   1.000
_cell.angle_alpha   90.00
_cell.angle_beta   90.00
_cell.angle_gamma   90.00
#
_symmetry.space_group_name_H-M   'P 1'
#
loop_
_entity.id
_entity.type
_entity.pdbx_description
1 polymer ?
#
loop_
_entity_poly.entity_id
_entity_poly.type
_entity_poly.pdbx_seq_one_letter_code
_entity_poly.pdbx_strand_id
1 'polypeptide(L)'
;MSVNRKLYITVTFACTQNADGSFGGGATYTQTGSTPDMGTIVDSIGAIHFDQAPAAPEGYNDNVDIEFTLASPCTVSPGNAQLDIAWATQYGSGMTVEKMDGTTTTEMSVVFDPSSPNVITIMDKDDDNNTYRYKPAVELVRPGLNNYYISLDPQITNRPTLG
;
A
#
# COMPACT_ATOMS: atom_id res chain seq x y z
N MET A 1 12.00 -26.16 0.04
CA MET A 1 11.39 -25.13 -0.82
C MET A 1 11.60 -23.81 -0.13
N SER A 2 12.11 -22.81 -0.85
CA SER A 2 12.18 -21.44 -0.34
C SER A 2 10.78 -20.82 -0.32
N VAL A 3 10.51 -19.95 0.66
CA VAL A 3 9.23 -19.25 0.81
C VAL A 3 9.38 -17.76 0.50
N ASN A 4 8.29 -17.13 0.06
CA ASN A 4 8.27 -15.67 -0.12
C ASN A 4 8.52 -14.96 1.20
N ARG A 5 9.21 -13.84 1.12
CA ARG A 5 9.28 -12.90 2.24
C ARG A 5 7.95 -12.15 2.35
N LYS A 6 7.65 -11.60 3.51
CA LYS A 6 6.43 -10.84 3.78
C LYS A 6 6.73 -9.52 4.46
N LEU A 7 6.06 -8.46 4.04
CA LEU A 7 6.13 -7.12 4.64
C LEU A 7 4.71 -6.69 5.02
N TYR A 8 4.50 -6.29 6.28
CA TYR A 8 3.19 -5.89 6.78
C TYR A 8 3.16 -4.38 7.03
N ILE A 9 2.18 -3.70 6.45
CA ILE A 9 2.02 -2.25 6.50
C ILE A 9 0.59 -1.91 6.92
N THR A 10 0.44 -1.09 7.95
CA THR A 10 -0.84 -0.44 8.24
C THR A 10 -0.90 0.92 7.57
N VAL A 11 -2.01 1.18 6.89
CA VAL A 11 -2.31 2.45 6.23
C VAL A 11 -3.39 3.16 7.04
N THR A 12 -3.04 4.30 7.62
CA THR A 12 -3.99 5.15 8.35
C THR A 12 -4.34 6.35 7.51
N PHE A 13 -5.61 6.52 7.18
CA PHE A 13 -6.09 7.65 6.41
C PHE A 13 -6.54 8.80 7.32
N ALA A 14 -6.10 10.01 7.01
CA ALA A 14 -6.57 11.24 7.63
C ALA A 14 -7.45 11.98 6.62
N CYS A 15 -8.75 12.03 6.88
CA CYS A 15 -9.71 12.67 6.00
C CYS A 15 -9.91 14.14 6.40
N THR A 16 -10.07 15.00 5.40
CA THR A 16 -10.42 16.40 5.58
C THR A 16 -11.70 16.69 4.81
N GLN A 17 -12.72 17.23 5.48
CA GLN A 17 -13.91 17.77 4.85
C GLN A 17 -13.76 19.28 4.70
N ASN A 18 -13.90 19.76 3.46
CA ASN A 18 -13.84 21.17 3.14
C ASN A 18 -15.22 21.82 3.33
N ALA A 19 -15.24 23.15 3.46
CA ALA A 19 -16.47 23.92 3.68
C ALA A 19 -17.47 23.84 2.51
N ASP A 20 -16.99 23.51 1.31
CA ASP A 20 -17.81 23.28 0.12
C ASP A 20 -18.45 21.88 0.06
N GLY A 21 -18.20 21.05 1.08
CA GLY A 21 -18.70 19.68 1.16
C GLY A 21 -17.82 18.64 0.45
N SER A 22 -16.71 19.04 -0.16
CA SER A 22 -15.73 18.12 -0.74
C SER A 22 -14.88 17.43 0.34
N PHE A 23 -14.32 16.27 -0.01
CA PHE A 23 -13.41 15.52 0.86
C PHE A 23 -12.02 15.45 0.23
N GLY A 24 -11.00 15.56 1.07
CA GLY A 24 -9.61 15.31 0.76
C GLY A 24 -8.95 14.54 1.90
N GLY A 25 -7.63 14.42 1.86
CA GLY A 25 -6.90 13.73 2.91
C GLY A 25 -5.52 13.27 2.48
N GLY A 26 -4.84 12.63 3.42
CA GLY A 26 -3.56 11.96 3.19
C GLY A 26 -3.52 10.66 3.99
N ALA A 27 -2.53 9.82 3.69
CA ALA A 27 -2.29 8.61 4.46
C ALA A 27 -0.94 8.66 5.15
N THR A 28 -0.86 7.97 6.27
CA THR A 28 0.39 7.60 6.92
C THR A 28 0.54 6.09 6.84
N TYR A 29 1.75 5.66 6.52
CA TYR A 29 2.11 4.25 6.41
C TYR A 29 2.97 3.86 7.59
N THR A 30 2.75 2.67 8.13
CA THR A 30 3.51 2.15 9.26
C THR A 30 3.83 0.69 9.02
N GLN A 31 5.11 0.36 8.92
CA GLN A 31 5.53 -1.03 8.94
C GLN A 31 5.21 -1.64 10.31
N THR A 32 4.36 -2.65 10.31
CA THR A 32 3.94 -3.36 11.54
C THR A 32 4.73 -4.65 11.77
N GLY A 33 5.41 -5.14 10.73
CA GLY A 33 6.34 -6.26 10.85
C GLY A 33 6.81 -6.74 9.49
N SER A 34 7.62 -7.81 9.50
CA SER A 34 8.00 -8.54 8.30
C SER A 34 8.37 -9.98 8.66
N THR A 35 8.42 -10.87 7.67
CA THR A 35 8.92 -12.24 7.83
C THR A 35 9.72 -12.62 6.59
N PRO A 36 11.06 -12.78 6.67
CA PRO A 36 11.89 -12.61 7.85
C PRO A 36 12.01 -11.14 8.25
N ASP A 37 12.70 -10.84 9.34
CA ASP A 37 12.94 -9.45 9.74
C ASP A 37 13.73 -8.71 8.64
N MET A 38 13.15 -7.63 8.12
CA MET A 38 13.71 -6.78 7.08
C MET A 38 14.26 -5.46 7.64
N GLY A 39 14.19 -5.24 8.96
CA GLY A 39 14.43 -3.93 9.57
C GLY A 39 13.34 -2.92 9.21
N THR A 40 13.56 -1.63 9.46
CA THR A 40 12.61 -0.56 9.12
C THR A 40 12.90 -0.03 7.72
N ILE A 41 12.07 -0.42 6.75
CA ILE A 41 12.25 -0.09 5.33
C ILE A 41 11.08 0.68 4.72
N VAL A 42 10.04 0.95 5.52
CA VAL A 42 8.88 1.76 5.11
C VAL A 42 8.91 3.08 5.85
N ASP A 43 8.86 4.17 5.11
CA ASP A 43 8.75 5.51 5.70
C ASP A 43 7.28 5.92 5.94
N SER A 44 7.07 7.08 6.57
CA SER A 44 5.72 7.57 6.90
C SER A 44 4.89 7.98 5.67
N ILE A 45 5.53 8.26 4.53
CA ILE A 45 4.85 8.62 3.28
C ILE A 45 4.56 7.39 2.40
N GLY A 46 5.01 6.21 2.82
CA GLY A 46 4.78 4.93 2.16
C GLY A 46 5.87 4.52 1.19
N ALA A 47 7.01 5.21 1.14
CA ALA A 47 8.13 4.70 0.35
C ALA A 47 8.67 3.41 0.98
N ILE A 48 8.88 2.38 0.16
CA ILE A 48 9.41 1.06 0.57
C ILE A 48 10.81 0.89 -0.04
N HIS A 49 11.81 0.58 0.79
CA HIS A 49 13.22 0.53 0.43
C HIS A 49 13.81 -0.87 0.58
N PHE A 50 13.55 -1.79 -0.37
CA PHE A 50 14.13 -3.15 -0.32
C PHE A 50 15.64 -3.16 -0.57
N ASP A 51 16.16 -2.11 -1.18
CA ASP A 51 17.59 -1.81 -1.29
C ASP A 51 18.27 -1.64 0.09
N GLN A 52 17.50 -1.28 1.12
CA GLN A 52 17.98 -1.12 2.51
C GLN A 52 17.71 -2.34 3.39
N ALA A 53 16.91 -3.30 2.92
CA ALA A 53 16.63 -4.52 3.67
C ALA A 53 17.90 -5.40 3.77
N PRO A 54 18.08 -6.19 4.84
CA PRO A 54 19.13 -7.19 4.93
C PRO A 54 18.93 -8.31 3.90
N ALA A 55 20.03 -8.98 3.52
CA ALA A 55 19.97 -10.13 2.63
C ALA A 55 18.99 -11.19 3.14
N ALA A 56 18.28 -11.85 2.21
CA ALA A 56 17.33 -12.89 2.58
C ALA A 56 18.07 -14.05 3.29
N PRO A 57 17.63 -14.48 4.48
CA PRO A 57 18.21 -15.64 5.15
C PRO A 57 17.87 -16.93 4.38
N GLU A 58 18.62 -17.99 4.67
CA GLU A 58 18.39 -19.31 4.08
C GLU A 58 16.93 -19.77 4.28
N GLY A 59 16.33 -20.31 3.22
CA GLY A 59 14.93 -20.74 3.23
C GLY A 59 13.94 -19.70 2.70
N TYR A 60 14.38 -18.47 2.40
CA TYR A 60 13.57 -17.47 1.70
C TYR A 60 14.04 -17.27 0.25
N ASN A 61 13.11 -16.90 -0.63
CA ASN A 61 13.42 -16.46 -1.99
C ASN A 61 13.41 -14.92 -2.06
N ASP A 62 13.69 -14.39 -3.25
CA ASP A 62 13.70 -12.94 -3.47
C ASP A 62 12.28 -12.35 -3.51
N ASN A 63 11.25 -13.13 -3.85
CA ASN A 63 9.88 -12.61 -3.86
C ASN A 63 9.44 -12.05 -2.49
N VAL A 64 8.67 -10.96 -2.54
CA VAL A 64 8.08 -10.32 -1.37
C VAL A 64 6.59 -10.12 -1.56
N ASP A 65 5.81 -10.60 -0.60
CA ASP A 65 4.38 -10.27 -0.47
C ASP A 65 4.24 -9.07 0.48
N ILE A 66 3.76 -7.94 -0.04
CA ILE A 66 3.56 -6.70 0.71
C ILE A 66 2.09 -6.55 1.05
N GLU A 67 1.73 -6.75 2.32
CA GLU A 67 0.35 -6.71 2.81
C GLU A 67 0.03 -5.33 3.41
N PHE A 68 -0.86 -4.59 2.75
CA PHE A 68 -1.39 -3.30 3.20
C PHE A 68 -2.73 -3.48 3.90
N THR A 69 -2.78 -3.23 5.20
CA THR A 69 -4.01 -3.23 6.00
C THR A 69 -4.51 -1.80 6.18
N LEU A 70 -5.69 -1.48 5.66
CA LEU A 70 -6.35 -0.20 5.86
C LEU A 70 -6.95 -0.12 7.27
N ALA A 71 -6.55 0.91 8.03
CA ALA A 71 -7.20 1.25 9.28
C ALA A 71 -8.51 2.00 9.00
N SER A 72 -9.60 1.49 9.55
CA SER A 72 -10.95 2.04 9.45
C SER A 72 -11.66 1.90 10.80
N PRO A 73 -12.43 2.89 11.26
CA PRO A 73 -12.74 4.16 10.58
C PRO A 73 -11.58 5.15 10.56
N CYS A 74 -11.66 6.14 9.67
CA CYS A 74 -10.77 7.30 9.66
C CYS A 74 -11.36 8.48 10.45
N THR A 75 -10.49 9.34 10.94
CA THR A 75 -10.90 10.61 11.58
C THR A 75 -10.99 11.72 10.54
N VAL A 76 -12.05 12.51 10.59
CA VAL A 76 -12.33 13.64 9.69
C VAL A 76 -12.06 14.98 10.36
N SER A 77 -11.28 15.83 9.71
CA SER A 77 -11.06 17.22 10.10
C SER A 77 -11.84 18.20 9.22
N PRO A 78 -12.34 19.34 9.72
CA PRO A 78 -12.43 19.71 11.13
C PRO A 78 -13.65 19.04 11.78
N GLY A 79 -13.52 18.58 13.03
CA GLY A 79 -14.63 18.05 13.83
C GLY A 79 -14.41 16.67 14.44
N ASN A 80 -13.33 15.98 14.07
CA ASN A 80 -12.94 14.66 14.58
C ASN A 80 -14.05 13.59 14.48
N ALA A 81 -14.94 13.74 13.50
CA ALA A 81 -15.94 12.73 13.21
C ALA A 81 -15.27 11.46 12.69
N GLN A 82 -15.87 10.30 12.95
CA GLN A 82 -15.40 9.02 12.40
C GLN A 82 -16.17 8.69 11.11
N LEU A 83 -15.44 8.30 10.07
CA LEU A 83 -15.99 7.80 8.82
C LEU A 83 -15.39 6.43 8.48
N ASP A 84 -16.28 5.48 8.24
CA ASP A 84 -15.88 4.20 7.66
C ASP A 84 -15.35 4.43 6.24
N ILE A 85 -14.18 3.86 6.00
CA ILE A 85 -13.53 3.83 4.70
C ILE A 85 -13.19 2.40 4.31
N ALA A 86 -13.07 2.18 3.01
CA ALA A 86 -12.61 0.93 2.41
C ALA A 86 -11.59 1.24 1.32
N TRP A 87 -10.86 0.22 0.87
CA TRP A 87 -10.15 0.31 -0.39
C TRP A 87 -11.14 0.57 -1.52
N ALA A 88 -10.79 1.48 -2.44
CA ALA A 88 -11.65 1.93 -3.54
C ALA A 88 -11.81 0.85 -4.62
N THR A 89 -12.39 -0.30 -4.28
CA THR A 89 -12.54 -1.48 -5.13
C THR A 89 -13.93 -1.54 -5.78
N GLN A 90 -14.92 -0.84 -5.22
CA GLN A 90 -16.26 -0.79 -5.78
C GLN A 90 -16.34 0.22 -6.93
N TYR A 91 -15.70 1.39 -6.77
CA TYR A 91 -15.75 2.50 -7.74
C TYR A 91 -14.39 2.91 -8.30
N GLY A 92 -13.33 2.18 -7.96
CA GLY A 92 -11.98 2.38 -8.45
C GLY A 92 -11.23 1.05 -8.59
N SER A 93 -9.90 1.13 -8.62
CA SER A 93 -9.03 -0.04 -8.72
C SER A 93 -8.45 -0.51 -7.38
N GLY A 94 -8.74 0.18 -6.27
CA GLY A 94 -8.19 -0.07 -4.93
C GLY A 94 -6.69 0.24 -4.81
N MET A 95 -5.86 -0.38 -5.64
CA MET A 95 -4.44 -0.09 -5.78
C MET A 95 -3.96 -0.46 -7.17
N THR A 96 -3.12 0.38 -7.78
CA THR A 96 -2.41 0.04 -9.02
C THR A 96 -0.90 0.12 -8.82
N VAL A 97 -0.13 -0.52 -9.71
CA VAL A 97 1.33 -0.45 -9.72
C VAL A 97 1.82 -0.19 -11.14
N GLU A 98 2.75 0.74 -11.30
CA GLU A 98 3.39 1.08 -12.57
C GLU A 98 4.89 1.31 -12.37
N LYS A 99 5.66 1.17 -13.44
CA LYS A 99 7.06 1.60 -13.44
C LYS A 99 7.12 3.13 -13.37
N MET A 100 8.24 3.67 -12.87
CA MET A 100 8.44 5.13 -12.79
C MET A 100 8.39 5.85 -14.15
N ASP A 101 8.60 5.13 -15.26
CA ASP A 101 8.45 5.64 -16.62
C ASP A 101 7.00 5.65 -17.13
N GLY A 102 6.04 5.23 -16.29
CA GLY A 102 4.61 5.16 -16.60
C GLY A 102 4.18 3.90 -17.35
N THR A 103 5.08 2.94 -17.58
CA THR A 103 4.74 1.68 -18.24
C THR A 103 4.19 0.64 -17.27
N THR A 104 3.45 -0.33 -17.80
CA THR A 104 2.92 -1.44 -17.00
C THR A 104 4.05 -2.39 -16.59
N THR A 105 3.90 -3.00 -15.42
CA THR A 105 4.86 -3.97 -14.90
C THR A 105 4.29 -5.39 -14.91
N THR A 106 5.14 -6.36 -15.24
CA THR A 106 4.89 -7.80 -15.00
C THR A 106 5.64 -8.31 -13.77
N GLU A 107 6.29 -7.39 -13.06
CA GLU A 107 7.10 -7.69 -11.88
C GLU A 107 6.27 -7.72 -10.62
N MET A 108 5.31 -6.80 -10.54
CA MET A 108 4.40 -6.70 -9.40
C MET A 108 2.98 -7.02 -9.85
N SER A 109 2.23 -7.66 -8.98
CA SER A 109 0.79 -7.87 -9.15
C SER A 109 0.03 -7.50 -7.88
N VAL A 110 -1.13 -6.89 -8.04
CA VAL A 110 -2.00 -6.50 -6.93
C VAL A 110 -3.09 -7.55 -6.76
N VAL A 111 -3.21 -8.08 -5.56
CA VAL A 111 -4.17 -9.12 -5.20
C VAL A 111 -5.12 -8.60 -4.12
N PHE A 112 -6.41 -8.85 -4.34
CA PHE A 112 -7.50 -8.54 -3.43
C PHE A 112 -8.11 -9.84 -2.93
N ASP A 113 -8.19 -10.01 -1.62
CA ASP A 113 -8.91 -11.11 -1.00
C ASP A 113 -10.30 -10.63 -0.54
N PRO A 114 -11.40 -11.08 -1.18
CA PRO A 114 -12.75 -10.69 -0.79
C PRO A 114 -13.11 -11.08 0.65
N SER A 115 -12.42 -12.05 1.24
CA SER A 115 -12.63 -12.45 2.65
C SER A 115 -11.92 -11.52 3.64
N SER A 116 -10.97 -10.71 3.17
CA SER A 116 -10.19 -9.74 3.94
C SER A 116 -10.22 -8.36 3.24
N PRO A 117 -11.37 -7.70 3.11
CA PRO A 117 -11.54 -6.51 2.26
C PRO A 117 -10.75 -5.28 2.69
N ASN A 118 -10.19 -5.28 3.92
CA ASN A 118 -9.31 -4.22 4.41
C ASN A 118 -7.84 -4.48 4.04
N VAL A 119 -7.52 -5.60 3.40
CA VAL A 119 -6.15 -5.99 3.04
C VAL A 119 -5.98 -6.03 1.52
N ILE A 120 -4.94 -5.36 1.03
CA ILE A 120 -4.44 -5.51 -0.34
C ILE A 120 -3.03 -6.07 -0.27
N THR A 121 -2.71 -7.02 -1.15
CA THR A 121 -1.34 -7.55 -1.26
C THR A 121 -0.71 -7.14 -2.59
N ILE A 122 0.50 -6.59 -2.56
CA ILE A 122 1.37 -6.54 -3.75
C ILE A 122 2.26 -7.78 -3.68
N MET A 123 2.18 -8.65 -4.68
CA MET A 123 3.17 -9.70 -4.89
C MET A 123 4.25 -9.16 -5.81
N ASP A 124 5.46 -9.00 -5.28
CA ASP A 124 6.65 -8.51 -5.96
C ASP A 124 7.67 -9.66 -6.08
N LYS A 125 8.39 -9.76 -7.21
CA LYS A 125 9.48 -10.74 -7.29
C LYS A 125 10.78 -10.18 -6.71
N ASP A 126 10.89 -8.86 -6.55
CA ASP A 126 12.09 -8.14 -6.06
C ASP A 126 13.37 -8.66 -6.74
N ASP A 127 13.27 -9.05 -8.02
CA ASP A 127 14.36 -9.65 -8.80
C ASP A 127 14.98 -8.69 -9.84
N ASP A 128 14.63 -7.41 -9.74
CA ASP A 128 15.13 -6.34 -10.59
C ASP A 128 15.55 -5.09 -9.79
N ASN A 129 16.15 -4.12 -10.49
CA ASN A 129 16.70 -2.91 -9.87
C ASN A 129 15.81 -1.69 -10.11
N ASN A 130 14.53 -1.90 -10.41
CA ASN A 130 13.64 -0.82 -10.80
C ASN A 130 12.98 -0.17 -9.58
N THR A 131 12.54 1.07 -9.76
CA THR A 131 11.61 1.73 -8.85
C THR A 131 10.22 1.73 -9.46
N TYR A 132 9.23 1.46 -8.63
CA TYR A 132 7.82 1.36 -8.97
C TYR A 132 7.02 2.41 -8.20
N ARG A 133 5.93 2.88 -8.82
CA ARG A 133 4.89 3.64 -8.13
C ARG A 133 3.73 2.72 -7.86
N TYR A 134 3.28 2.69 -6.62
CA TYR A 134 2.00 2.09 -6.31
C TYR A 134 1.03 3.19 -5.91
N LYS A 135 -0.24 3.04 -6.32
CA LYS A 135 -1.26 4.07 -6.15
C LYS A 135 -2.46 3.51 -5.38
N PRO A 136 -2.40 3.45 -4.04
CA PRO A 136 -3.56 3.09 -3.25
C PRO A 136 -4.65 4.18 -3.38
N ALA A 137 -5.89 3.74 -3.42
CA ALA A 137 -7.07 4.59 -3.41
C ALA A 137 -8.05 4.11 -2.36
N VAL A 138 -8.57 5.03 -1.56
CA VAL A 138 -9.60 4.75 -0.54
C VAL A 138 -10.92 5.39 -0.95
N GLU A 139 -12.04 4.76 -0.60
CA GLU A 139 -13.39 5.27 -0.81
C GLU A 139 -14.15 5.43 0.52
N LEU A 140 -15.03 6.42 0.57
CA LEU A 140 -15.91 6.65 1.73
C LEU A 140 -17.10 5.68 1.70
N VAL A 141 -17.33 4.97 2.80
CA VAL A 141 -18.43 3.99 2.92
C VAL A 141 -19.66 4.66 3.54
N ARG A 142 -20.31 5.57 2.80
CA ARG A 142 -21.53 6.24 3.26
C ARG A 142 -22.57 6.44 2.16
N PRO A 143 -23.86 6.12 2.42
CA PRO A 143 -24.95 6.40 1.49
C PRO A 143 -24.94 7.87 1.01
N GLY A 144 -24.84 8.07 -0.30
CA GLY A 144 -24.81 9.40 -0.92
C GLY A 144 -23.41 10.02 -1.10
N LEU A 145 -22.36 9.38 -0.58
CA LEU A 145 -20.95 9.79 -0.75
C LEU A 145 -20.10 8.73 -1.46
N ASN A 146 -20.74 7.72 -2.05
CA ASN A 146 -20.14 6.52 -2.68
C ASN A 146 -19.15 6.80 -3.84
N ASN A 147 -18.93 8.05 -4.25
CA ASN A 147 -18.07 8.39 -5.40
C ASN A 147 -16.82 9.19 -5.02
N TYR A 148 -16.55 9.39 -3.72
CA TYR A 148 -15.34 10.06 -3.28
C TYR A 148 -14.21 9.05 -3.13
N TYR A 149 -13.23 9.12 -4.02
CA TYR A 149 -11.98 8.38 -3.92
C TYR A 149 -10.80 9.32 -3.73
N ILE A 150 -9.84 8.92 -2.91
CA ILE A 150 -8.61 9.67 -2.67
C ILE A 150 -7.45 8.77 -3.02
N SER A 151 -6.76 9.10 -4.12
CA SER A 151 -5.55 8.42 -4.58
C SER A 151 -4.33 8.94 -3.83
N LEU A 152 -3.42 8.04 -3.53
CA LEU A 152 -2.13 8.29 -2.89
C LEU A 152 -1.03 7.81 -3.86
N ASP A 153 0.15 8.43 -3.88
CA ASP A 153 1.22 8.10 -4.86
C ASP A 153 2.60 7.77 -4.20
N PRO A 154 2.68 6.75 -3.32
CA PRO A 154 3.95 6.24 -2.79
C PRO A 154 4.80 5.42 -3.79
N GLN A 155 6.00 5.02 -3.37
CA GLN A 155 7.00 4.34 -4.23
C GLN A 155 7.56 3.05 -3.59
N ILE A 156 7.99 2.10 -4.42
CA ILE A 156 8.75 0.91 -4.02
C ILE A 156 10.07 0.92 -4.78
N THR A 157 11.19 0.77 -4.08
CA THR A 157 12.52 0.63 -4.68
C THR A 157 13.03 -0.78 -4.42
N ASN A 158 13.19 -1.55 -5.50
CA ASN A 158 13.67 -2.93 -5.43
C ASN A 158 15.19 -3.00 -5.20
N ARG A 159 15.64 -4.14 -4.70
CA ARG A 159 17.05 -4.35 -4.38
C ARG A 159 17.90 -4.49 -5.65
N PRO A 160 19.15 -3.99 -5.66
CA PRO A 160 20.09 -4.31 -6.73
C PRO A 160 20.37 -5.83 -6.81
N THR A 161 20.10 -6.42 -7.96
CA THR A 161 20.55 -7.77 -8.34
C THR A 161 22.07 -7.86 -8.21
N LEU A 162 22.53 -8.76 -7.34
CA LEU A 162 23.94 -9.13 -7.28
C LEU A 162 24.22 -10.05 -8.46
N GLY A 163 24.95 -9.53 -9.45
CA GLY A 163 25.45 -10.30 -10.60
C GLY A 163 26.54 -11.30 -10.25
#